data_AF-A0A0L8MWS4-F1
#
_entry.id   AF-A0A0L8MWS4-F1
#
_cell.length_a   1.000
_cell.length_b   1.000
_cell.length_c   1.000
_cell.angle_alpha   90.00
_cell.angle_beta   90.00
_cell.angle_gamma   90.00
#
_symmetry.space_group_name_H-M   'P 1'
#
loop_
_entity.id
_entity.type
_entity.pdbx_description
1 polymer ?
#
loop_
_entity_poly.entity_id
_entity_poly.type
_entity_poly.pdbx_seq_one_letter_code
_entity_poly.pdbx_strand_id
1 'polypeptide(L)' 'MPRPSSYSAELRRRAVRMVVEVRGDYPNESAAIKAVAGKLGIGSTETLRKWVRQT' A
#
# COMPACT_ATOMS: atom_id res chain seq x y z
N MET A 1 25.06 -4.06 12.13
CA MET A 1 24.46 -3.99 10.78
C MET A 1 22.98 -3.68 10.92
N PRO A 2 22.47 -2.51 10.52
CA PRO A 2 21.02 -2.29 10.50
C PRO A 2 20.44 -3.19 9.41
N ARG A 3 19.61 -4.15 9.82
CA ARG A 3 18.87 -5.00 8.89
C ARG A 3 17.97 -4.08 8.05
N PRO A 4 18.00 -4.14 6.70
CA PRO A 4 17.05 -3.40 5.87
C PRO A 4 15.70 -4.12 5.95
N SER A 5 15.07 -4.10 7.12
CA SER A 5 13.90 -4.93 7.44
C SER A 5 12.82 -4.06 8.05
N SER A 6 12.37 -3.08 7.28
CA SER A 6 11.04 -2.49 7.44
C SER A 6 10.82 -1.65 6.19
N TYR A 7 9.76 -1.95 5.45
CA TYR A 7 9.26 -1.08 4.39
C TYR A 7 9.38 0.39 4.85
N SER A 8 10.11 1.21 4.11
CA SER A 8 10.40 2.59 4.51
C SER A 8 9.10 3.34 4.78
N ALA A 9 9.08 4.18 5.81
CA ALA A 9 7.90 5.01 6.14
C ALA A 9 7.44 5.87 4.95
N GLU A 10 8.36 6.21 4.06
CA GLU A 10 8.07 6.86 2.77
C GLU A 10 7.28 5.96 1.82
N LEU A 11 7.66 4.68 1.70
CA LEU A 11 6.94 3.71 0.88
C LEU A 11 5.53 3.44 1.44
N ARG A 12 5.39 3.34 2.77
CA ARG A 12 4.06 3.27 3.41
C ARG A 12 3.20 4.49 3.06
N ARG A 13 3.73 5.71 3.24
CA ARG A 13 2.99 6.96 2.93
C ARG A 13 2.62 7.05 1.45
N ARG A 14 3.56 6.71 0.56
CA ARG A 14 3.34 6.69 -0.89
C ARG A 14 2.25 5.68 -1.27
N ALA A 15 2.29 4.49 -0.69
CA ALA A 15 1.32 3.44 -0.98
C ALA A 15 -0.09 3.82 -0.48
N VAL A 16 -0.21 4.33 0.75
CA VAL A 16 -1.49 4.80 1.31
C VAL A 16 -2.07 5.94 0.48
N ARG A 17 -1.27 6.96 0.13
CA ARG A 17 -1.71 8.07 -0.72
C ARG A 17 -2.20 7.59 -2.09
N MET A 18 -1.46 6.67 -2.71
CA MET A 18 -1.81 6.12 -4.01
C MET A 18 -3.12 5.31 -3.94
N VAL A 19 -3.34 4.50 -2.89
CA VAL A 19 -4.61 3.79 -2.69
C VAL A 19 -5.78 4.77 -2.55
N VAL A 20 -5.60 5.86 -1.80
CA VAL A 20 -6.64 6.90 -1.63
C VAL A 20 -6.94 7.63 -2.94
N GLU A 21 -5.95 7.81 -3.81
CA GLU A 21 -6.14 8.41 -5.12
C GLU A 21 -6.87 7.48 -6.07
N VAL A 22 -6.51 6.19 -6.10
CA VAL A 22 -7.11 5.23 -7.04
C VAL A 22 -8.40 4.60 -6.54
N ARG A 23 -8.72 4.61 -5.23
CA ARG A 23 -9.92 3.94 -4.69
C ARG A 23 -11.25 4.39 -5.30
N GLY A 24 -11.31 5.58 -5.90
CA GLY A 24 -12.50 6.09 -6.61
C GLY A 24 -12.66 5.53 -8.03
N ASP A 25 -11.57 5.03 -8.61
CA ASP A 25 -11.53 4.45 -9.96
C ASP A 25 -11.81 2.92 -9.94
N TYR A 26 -11.67 2.29 -8.77
CA TYR A 26 -11.91 0.86 -8.59
C TYR A 26 -13.25 0.58 -7.92
N PRO A 27 -13.91 -0.54 -8.26
CA PRO A 27 -15.20 -0.93 -7.66
C PRO A 27 -15.10 -1.30 -6.18
N ASN A 28 -13.90 -1.56 -5.66
CA ASN A 28 -13.69 -1.85 -4.25
C ASN A 28 -12.26 -1.49 -3.79
N GLU A 29 -12.12 -1.25 -2.49
CA GLU A 29 -10.84 -0.91 -1.85
C GLU A 29 -9.78 -2.02 -2.03
N SER A 30 -10.19 -3.28 -2.03
CA SER A 30 -9.27 -4.42 -2.21
C SER A 30 -8.63 -4.44 -3.60
N ALA A 31 -9.37 -4.04 -4.64
CA ALA A 31 -8.90 -3.94 -6.01
C ALA A 31 -7.91 -2.78 -6.17
N ALA A 32 -8.22 -1.62 -5.57
CA ALA A 32 -7.30 -0.49 -5.48
C ALA A 32 -5.99 -0.87 -4.76
N ILE A 33 -6.10 -1.55 -3.60
CA ILE A 33 -4.95 -2.04 -2.83
C ILE A 33 -4.13 -3.05 -3.66
N LYS A 34 -4.77 -3.98 -4.37
CA LYS A 34 -4.08 -4.98 -5.21
C LYS A 34 -3.33 -4.33 -6.37
N ALA A 35 -3.95 -3.34 -7.02
CA ALA A 35 -3.31 -2.57 -8.09
C ALA A 35 -2.08 -1.81 -7.57
N VAL A 36 -2.21 -1.11 -6.44
CA VAL A 36 -1.10 -0.35 -5.84
C VAL A 36 0.00 -1.27 -5.32
N ALA A 37 -0.34 -2.42 -4.72
CA ALA A 37 0.62 -3.41 -4.28
C ALA A 37 1.45 -3.96 -5.46
N GLY A 38 0.80 -4.28 -6.58
CA GLY A 38 1.49 -4.67 -7.81
C GLY A 38 2.39 -3.55 -8.36
N LYS A 39 1.90 -2.30 -8.34
CA LYS A 39 2.63 -1.13 -8.87
C LYS A 39 3.88 -0.76 -8.05
N LEU A 40 3.85 -1.02 -6.73
CA LEU A 40 4.96 -0.74 -5.81
C LEU A 40 5.80 -1.99 -5.48
N GLY A 41 5.49 -3.15 -6.06
CA GLY A 41 6.17 -4.41 -5.76
C GLY A 41 5.96 -4.90 -4.32
N ILE A 42 4.87 -4.49 -3.66
CA ILE A 42 4.53 -4.94 -2.32
C ILE A 42 3.92 -6.34 -2.44
N GLY A 43 4.66 -7.36 -2.00
CA GLY A 43 4.22 -8.76 -2.07
C GLY A 43 3.00 -9.10 -1.22
N SER A 44 2.58 -8.21 -0.31
CA SER A 44 1.46 -8.43 0.60
C SER A 44 0.45 -7.28 0.54
N THR A 45 -0.67 -7.53 -0.15
CA THR A 45 -1.83 -6.62 -0.16
C THR A 45 -2.43 -6.43 1.23
N GLU A 46 -2.38 -7.45 2.09
CA GLU A 46 -2.82 -7.35 3.48
C GLU A 46 -1.99 -6.36 4.31
N THR A 47 -0.68 -6.29 4.06
CA THR A 47 0.21 -5.32 4.70
C THR A 47 -0.18 -3.90 4.32
N LEU A 48 -0.47 -3.67 3.03
CA LEU A 48 -0.93 -2.38 2.54
C LEU A 48 -2.30 -2.02 3.12
N ARG A 49 -3.23 -2.99 3.22
CA ARG A 49 -4.53 -2.80 3.87
C ARG A 49 -4.40 -2.40 5.34
N LYS A 50 -3.48 -3.04 6.08
CA LYS A 50 -3.18 -2.66 7.46
C LYS A 50 -2.66 -1.23 7.55
N TRP A 51 -1.82 -0.79 6.61
CA TRP A 51 -1.32 0.59 6.61
C TRP A 51 -2.41 1.62 6.32
N VAL A 52 -3.32 1.32 5.41
CA VAL A 52 -4.48 2.18 5.09
C VAL A 52 -5.44 2.27 6.28
N ARG A 53 -5.66 1.17 7.01
CA ARG A 53 -6.51 1.15 8.22
C ARG A 53 -5.88 1.79 9.46
N GLN A 54 -4.56 1.84 9.50
CA GLN A 54 -3.79 2.36 10.63
C GLN A 54 -3.28 3.78 10.37
N THR A 55 -3.63 4.38 9.23
CA THR A 55 -3.48 5.82 8.99
C THR A 55 -4.73 6.55 9.45
#